data_AF-A0A8S3J2U4-F1
#
_entry.id   AF-A0A8S3J2U4-F1
#
_cell.length_a   1.000
_cell.length_b   1.000
_cell.length_c   1.000
_cell.angle_alpha   90.00
_cell.angle_beta   90.00
_cell.angle_gamma   90.00
#
_symmetry.space_group_name_H-M   'P 1'
#
loop_
_entity.id
_entity.type
_entity.pdbx_description
1 polymer ?
#
loop_
_entity_poly.entity_id
_entity_poly.type
_entity_poly.pdbx_seq_one_letter_code
_entity_poly.pdbx_strand_id
1 'polypeptide(L)'
;PYWNTRAPVHARWHSPPSSNDQIFVIPYSKLNMYSSMILNRNITQTFEEWLQVQITDLLSHYTNYENITHLFGVTQDAFTDVSSFSKLFNAVKKTDTFIACTEDEYVHAKHYLGKMTPRELFTERLQPRRAIVKTYHRRPSKRLIENAKLSLTWIHGYNGDNDLTKKLYTLPENEILYVIGSICILYESKLKQQRFYTKHNNSITR
;
A
#
# COMPACT_ATOMS: atom_id res chain seq x y z
N PRO A 1 3.50 28.10 -12.87
CA PRO A 1 2.49 27.46 -11.98
C PRO A 1 2.86 25.99 -11.73
N TYR A 2 3.20 25.69 -10.49
CA TYR A 2 4.01 24.56 -10.06
C TYR A 2 3.26 23.21 -10.12
N TRP A 3 3.65 22.31 -11.02
CA TRP A 3 3.30 20.89 -10.95
C TRP A 3 4.59 20.08 -10.91
N ASN A 4 5.11 19.86 -9.70
CA ASN A 4 6.25 18.96 -9.50
C ASN A 4 5.69 17.53 -9.55
N THR A 5 5.65 16.92 -10.74
CA THR A 5 4.91 15.68 -11.08
C THR A 5 5.49 14.39 -10.51
N ARG A 6 6.40 14.47 -9.54
CA ARG A 6 6.82 13.31 -8.75
C ARG A 6 5.99 13.26 -7.49
N ALA A 7 4.94 12.43 -7.51
CA ALA A 7 4.19 12.09 -6.31
C ALA A 7 5.18 11.59 -5.23
N PRO A 8 5.21 12.21 -4.03
CA PRO A 8 6.05 11.71 -2.96
C PRO A 8 5.58 10.30 -2.57
N VAL A 9 6.51 9.34 -2.67
CA VAL A 9 6.26 7.91 -2.46
C VAL A 9 6.00 7.66 -0.98
N HIS A 10 4.79 7.22 -0.63
CA HIS A 10 4.51 6.76 0.73
C HIS A 10 5.23 5.43 0.96
N ALA A 11 6.11 5.35 1.97
CA ALA A 11 7.00 4.22 2.23
C ALA A 11 6.32 2.87 2.58
N ARG A 12 4.98 2.82 2.53
CA ARG A 12 4.16 1.74 3.09
C ARG A 12 3.09 1.21 2.12
N TRP A 13 3.12 1.58 0.84
CA TRP A 13 2.20 0.98 -0.11
C TRP A 13 2.61 -0.47 -0.38
N HIS A 14 1.83 -1.38 0.16
CA HIS A 14 1.77 -2.77 -0.22
C HIS A 14 0.29 -3.07 -0.43
N SER A 15 -0.09 -3.57 -1.61
CA SER A 15 -1.48 -4.00 -1.84
C SER A 15 -1.87 -5.02 -0.74
N PRO A 16 -3.02 -4.85 -0.06
CA PRO A 16 -3.51 -5.86 0.89
C PRO A 16 -3.73 -7.24 0.19
N PRO A 17 -3.80 -8.35 0.95
CA PRO A 17 -4.10 -9.66 0.38
C PRO A 17 -5.48 -9.65 -0.31
N SER A 18 -5.52 -10.03 -1.59
CA SER A 18 -6.67 -9.76 -2.48
C SER A 18 -7.79 -10.80 -2.36
N SER A 19 -9.03 -10.33 -2.22
CA SER A 19 -10.19 -10.99 -2.83
C SER A 19 -10.11 -10.82 -4.36
N ASN A 20 -10.49 -11.82 -5.15
CA ASN A 20 -10.30 -11.84 -6.62
C ASN A 20 -10.97 -10.68 -7.39
N ASP A 21 -11.85 -9.94 -6.72
CA ASP A 21 -12.66 -8.84 -7.27
C ASP A 21 -12.35 -7.47 -6.65
N GLN A 22 -11.31 -7.35 -5.82
CA GLN A 22 -10.90 -6.06 -5.28
C GLN A 22 -10.12 -5.23 -6.31
N ILE A 23 -10.53 -3.98 -6.51
CA ILE A 23 -9.85 -2.99 -7.35
C ILE A 23 -9.39 -1.79 -6.52
N PHE A 24 -8.32 -1.14 -6.97
CA PHE A 24 -7.78 0.10 -6.41
C PHE A 24 -7.99 1.23 -7.40
N VAL A 25 -8.50 2.35 -6.93
CA VAL A 25 -8.81 3.53 -7.73
C VAL A 25 -8.03 4.71 -7.18
N ILE A 26 -7.30 5.39 -8.07
CA ILE A 26 -6.42 6.51 -7.78
C ILE A 26 -7.03 7.75 -8.44
N PRO A 27 -7.32 8.85 -7.70
CA PRO A 27 -7.77 10.09 -8.30
C PRO A 27 -6.61 10.77 -9.05
N TYR A 28 -6.85 11.24 -10.27
CA TYR A 28 -5.81 11.84 -11.11
C TYR A 28 -5.20 13.11 -10.50
N SER A 29 -6.01 13.97 -9.86
CA SER A 29 -5.55 15.13 -9.09
C SER A 29 -4.59 14.80 -7.94
N LYS A 30 -4.66 13.58 -7.38
CA LYS A 30 -3.86 13.15 -6.21
C LYS A 30 -3.33 11.74 -6.42
N LEU A 31 -2.37 11.58 -7.34
CA LEU A 31 -1.74 10.31 -7.69
C LEU A 31 -1.04 9.56 -6.53
N ASN A 32 -0.85 10.22 -5.38
CA ASN A 32 -0.32 9.61 -4.16
C ASN A 32 -1.40 8.99 -3.25
N MET A 33 -2.68 9.23 -3.53
CA MET A 33 -3.82 8.71 -2.77
C MET A 33 -4.50 7.57 -3.53
N TYR A 34 -5.20 6.70 -2.82
CA TYR A 34 -6.01 5.65 -3.42
C TYR A 34 -7.17 5.29 -2.51
N SER A 35 -8.17 4.66 -3.09
CA SER A 35 -9.22 3.96 -2.36
C SER A 35 -9.50 2.63 -3.04
N SER A 36 -10.08 1.68 -2.32
CA SER A 36 -10.30 0.32 -2.82
C SER A 36 -11.75 -0.10 -2.67
N MET A 37 -12.26 -0.84 -3.63
CA MET A 37 -13.61 -1.43 -3.56
C MET A 37 -13.63 -2.84 -4.13
N ILE A 38 -14.65 -3.60 -3.74
CA ILE A 38 -14.95 -4.90 -4.33
C ILE A 38 -15.91 -4.67 -5.49
N LEU A 39 -15.53 -5.17 -6.66
CA LEU A 39 -16.26 -4.95 -7.89
C LEU A 39 -17.42 -5.95 -7.99
N ASN A 40 -18.66 -5.43 -7.94
CA ASN A 40 -19.84 -6.25 -8.16
C ASN A 40 -19.92 -6.64 -9.64
N ARG A 41 -20.12 -7.93 -9.96
CA ARG A 41 -20.23 -8.40 -11.35
C ARG A 41 -21.66 -8.36 -11.90
N ASN A 42 -22.66 -8.27 -11.03
CA ASN A 42 -24.08 -8.22 -11.39
C ASN A 42 -24.55 -6.76 -11.46
N ILE A 43 -23.92 -5.97 -12.33
CA ILE A 43 -24.21 -4.55 -12.46
C ILE A 43 -25.41 -4.35 -13.38
N THR A 44 -26.46 -3.71 -12.87
CA THR A 44 -27.68 -3.35 -13.61
C THR A 44 -27.65 -1.92 -14.15
N GLN A 45 -26.79 -1.07 -13.59
CA GLN A 45 -26.56 0.32 -14.02
C GLN A 45 -25.62 0.41 -15.23
N THR A 46 -25.65 1.55 -15.91
CA THR A 46 -24.70 1.85 -16.99
C THR A 46 -23.30 2.13 -16.43
N PHE A 47 -22.28 2.08 -17.30
CA PHE A 47 -20.90 2.32 -16.90
C PHE A 47 -20.68 3.75 -16.40
N GLU A 48 -21.30 4.72 -17.05
CA GLU A 48 -21.23 6.14 -16.67
C GLU A 48 -21.90 6.38 -15.32
N GLU A 49 -23.10 5.85 -15.10
CA GLU A 49 -23.78 5.93 -13.80
C GLU A 49 -22.95 5.27 -12.70
N TRP A 50 -22.22 4.20 -13.01
CA TRP A 50 -21.32 3.56 -12.04
C TRP A 50 -20.12 4.40 -11.65
N LEU A 51 -19.51 5.09 -12.61
CA LEU A 51 -18.47 6.06 -12.31
C LEU A 51 -19.02 7.19 -11.45
N GLN A 52 -20.14 7.76 -11.85
CA GLN A 52 -20.72 8.93 -11.19
C GLN A 52 -21.27 8.62 -9.79
N VAL A 53 -21.80 7.42 -9.55
CA VAL A 53 -22.34 7.04 -8.24
C VAL A 53 -21.27 6.40 -7.38
N GLN A 54 -20.71 5.27 -7.82
CA GLN A 54 -19.86 4.47 -6.94
C GLN A 54 -18.43 4.99 -6.85
N ILE A 55 -17.85 5.41 -7.98
CA ILE A 55 -16.46 5.88 -7.99
C ILE A 55 -16.35 7.31 -7.46
N THR A 56 -17.29 8.20 -7.80
CA THR A 56 -17.36 9.54 -7.20
C THR A 56 -17.56 9.48 -5.69
N ASP A 57 -18.46 8.63 -5.18
CA ASP A 57 -18.65 8.48 -3.73
C ASP A 57 -17.37 7.97 -3.05
N LEU A 58 -16.73 6.97 -3.67
CA LEU A 58 -15.47 6.39 -3.18
C LEU A 58 -14.30 7.38 -3.17
N LEU A 59 -14.27 8.34 -4.09
CA LEU A 59 -13.22 9.36 -4.21
C LEU A 59 -13.64 10.75 -3.74
N SER A 60 -14.84 10.90 -3.18
CA SER A 60 -15.44 12.18 -2.79
C SER A 60 -14.54 13.01 -1.87
N HIS A 61 -13.87 12.36 -0.91
CA HIS A 61 -12.89 12.97 -0.01
C HIS A 61 -11.67 13.57 -0.70
N TYR A 62 -11.39 13.15 -1.94
CA TYR A 62 -10.21 13.56 -2.69
C TYR A 62 -10.55 14.53 -3.82
N THR A 63 -11.69 14.35 -4.49
CA THR A 63 -12.11 15.10 -5.69
C THR A 63 -13.07 16.24 -5.39
N ASN A 64 -13.29 16.61 -4.13
CA ASN A 64 -14.24 17.66 -3.74
C ASN A 64 -15.66 17.41 -4.28
N TYR A 65 -16.09 16.15 -4.35
CA TYR A 65 -17.38 15.73 -4.91
C TYR A 65 -17.59 16.03 -6.40
N GLU A 66 -16.51 16.28 -7.15
CA GLU A 66 -16.61 16.35 -8.61
C GLU A 66 -16.90 14.97 -9.21
N ASN A 67 -17.79 14.96 -10.20
CA ASN A 67 -18.20 13.74 -10.88
C ASN A 67 -17.05 13.15 -11.69
N ILE A 68 -16.76 11.89 -11.43
CA ILE A 68 -15.79 11.13 -12.18
C ILE A 68 -16.46 10.61 -13.45
N THR A 69 -15.90 10.93 -14.60
CA THR A 69 -16.44 10.56 -15.92
C THR A 69 -15.55 9.57 -16.65
N HIS A 70 -14.27 9.51 -16.31
CA HIS A 70 -13.29 8.72 -17.06
C HIS A 70 -12.43 7.84 -16.15
N LEU A 71 -12.01 6.70 -16.70
CA LEU A 71 -11.24 5.69 -15.98
C LEU A 71 -10.14 5.11 -16.87
N PHE A 72 -8.92 5.01 -16.34
CA PHE A 72 -7.76 4.42 -17.01
C PHE A 72 -7.27 3.20 -16.24
N GLY A 73 -7.18 2.06 -16.91
CA GLY A 73 -6.50 0.86 -16.38
C GLY A 73 -4.99 1.03 -16.42
N VAL A 74 -4.31 0.70 -15.33
CA VAL A 74 -2.84 0.78 -15.23
C VAL A 74 -2.26 -0.60 -15.53
N THR A 75 -1.60 -0.78 -16.67
CA THR A 75 -0.90 -2.05 -16.98
C THR A 75 0.60 -1.92 -16.75
N GLN A 76 1.43 -2.92 -17.08
CA GLN A 76 2.89 -2.79 -16.97
C GLN A 76 3.47 -1.80 -17.98
N ASP A 77 2.86 -1.73 -19.17
CA ASP A 77 3.47 -1.09 -20.34
C ASP A 77 2.70 0.17 -20.76
N ALA A 78 1.41 0.27 -20.44
CA ALA A 78 0.57 1.39 -20.88
C ALA A 78 -0.60 1.67 -19.94
N PHE A 79 -1.15 2.88 -20.06
CA PHE A 79 -2.45 3.25 -19.53
C PHE A 79 -3.52 3.01 -20.58
N THR A 80 -4.58 2.27 -20.22
CA THR A 80 -5.66 1.91 -21.16
C THR A 80 -6.96 2.57 -20.75
N ASP A 81 -7.56 3.34 -21.64
CA ASP A 81 -8.86 3.97 -21.41
C ASP A 81 -9.97 2.90 -21.29
N VAL A 82 -10.73 2.95 -20.19
CA VAL A 82 -11.81 2.05 -19.86
C VAL A 82 -13.13 2.81 -20.03
N SER A 83 -13.75 2.59 -21.19
CA SER A 83 -15.01 3.24 -21.56
C SER A 83 -16.25 2.35 -21.40
N SER A 84 -16.11 1.12 -20.89
CA SER A 84 -17.24 0.19 -20.71
C SER A 84 -16.92 -0.91 -19.69
N PHE A 85 -17.97 -1.53 -19.15
CA PHE A 85 -17.81 -2.68 -18.26
C PHE A 85 -17.07 -3.85 -18.89
N SER A 86 -17.30 -4.15 -20.17
CA SER A 86 -16.57 -5.20 -20.87
C SER A 86 -15.06 -4.92 -20.90
N LYS A 87 -14.67 -3.65 -21.14
CA LYS A 87 -13.27 -3.23 -21.05
C LYS A 87 -12.77 -3.29 -19.60
N LEU A 88 -13.57 -2.88 -18.63
CA LEU A 88 -13.23 -2.94 -17.20
C LEU A 88 -12.95 -4.38 -16.77
N PHE A 89 -13.86 -5.32 -17.00
CA PHE A 89 -13.69 -6.73 -16.63
C PHE A 89 -12.50 -7.38 -17.35
N ASN A 90 -12.21 -6.97 -18.59
CA ASN A 90 -11.00 -7.43 -19.29
C ASN A 90 -9.72 -6.79 -18.73
N ALA A 91 -9.77 -5.53 -18.29
CA ALA A 91 -8.67 -4.86 -17.62
C ALA A 91 -8.41 -5.47 -16.24
N VAL A 92 -9.46 -5.80 -15.48
CA VAL A 92 -9.38 -6.44 -14.15
C VAL A 92 -8.62 -7.77 -14.20
N LYS A 93 -8.71 -8.52 -15.31
CA LYS A 93 -7.91 -9.75 -15.52
C LYS A 93 -6.40 -9.48 -15.58
N LYS A 94 -6.00 -8.27 -15.99
CA LYS A 94 -4.59 -7.88 -16.24
C LYS A 94 -4.04 -6.99 -15.13
N THR A 95 -4.88 -6.16 -14.52
CA THR A 95 -4.53 -5.17 -13.51
C THR A 95 -5.63 -5.05 -12.46
N ASP A 96 -5.24 -4.72 -11.23
CA ASP A 96 -6.14 -4.38 -10.12
C ASP A 96 -6.17 -2.86 -9.85
N THR A 97 -5.42 -2.06 -10.62
CA THR A 97 -5.21 -0.63 -10.34
C THR A 97 -5.72 0.23 -11.48
N PHE A 98 -6.50 1.25 -11.14
CA PHE A 98 -7.16 2.16 -12.05
C PHE A 98 -6.95 3.61 -11.62
N ILE A 99 -6.87 4.52 -12.58
CA ILE A 99 -6.83 5.97 -12.37
C ILE A 99 -8.18 6.54 -12.80
N ALA A 100 -8.82 7.30 -11.94
CA ALA A 100 -10.07 7.98 -12.22
C ALA A 100 -9.83 9.48 -12.38
N CYS A 101 -10.51 10.10 -13.34
CA CYS A 101 -10.43 11.54 -13.55
C CYS A 101 -11.80 12.14 -13.91
N THR A 102 -11.91 13.44 -13.66
CA THR A 102 -13.08 14.23 -14.04
C THR A 102 -13.02 14.61 -15.52
N GLU A 103 -14.10 15.22 -16.02
CA GLU A 103 -14.19 15.67 -17.41
C GLU A 103 -13.11 16.71 -17.73
N ASP A 104 -12.91 17.68 -16.84
CA ASP A 104 -11.95 18.77 -17.01
C ASP A 104 -10.51 18.25 -17.01
N GLU A 105 -10.24 17.18 -16.25
CA GLU A 105 -8.94 16.54 -16.19
C GLU A 105 -8.67 15.62 -17.39
N TYR A 106 -9.70 15.13 -18.08
CA TYR A 106 -9.58 14.06 -19.07
C TYR A 106 -8.62 14.40 -20.22
N VAL A 107 -8.70 15.61 -20.77
CA VAL A 107 -7.84 16.03 -21.89
C VAL A 107 -6.37 16.01 -21.48
N HIS A 108 -6.07 16.51 -20.29
CA HIS A 108 -4.72 16.52 -19.74
C HIS A 108 -4.26 15.10 -19.39
N ALA A 109 -5.10 14.33 -18.71
CA ALA A 109 -4.81 12.94 -18.33
C ALA A 109 -4.53 12.08 -19.57
N LYS A 110 -5.36 12.15 -20.61
CA LYS A 110 -5.18 11.41 -21.85
C LYS A 110 -3.87 11.75 -22.55
N HIS A 111 -3.51 13.03 -22.60
CA HIS A 111 -2.25 13.47 -23.20
C HIS A 111 -1.03 13.02 -22.37
N TYR A 112 -1.10 13.20 -21.05
CA TYR A 112 0.00 12.94 -20.13
C TYR A 112 0.25 11.45 -19.94
N LEU A 113 -0.80 10.68 -19.65
CA LEU A 113 -0.73 9.21 -19.52
C LEU A 113 -0.45 8.52 -20.87
N GLY A 114 -0.77 9.17 -22.00
CA GLY A 114 -0.37 8.67 -23.32
C GLY A 114 1.12 8.79 -23.61
N LYS A 115 1.83 9.70 -22.94
CA LYS A 115 3.28 9.94 -23.11
C LYS A 115 4.13 9.28 -22.03
N MET A 116 3.55 8.98 -20.86
CA MET A 116 4.23 8.34 -19.75
C MET A 116 4.02 6.83 -19.73
N THR A 117 5.03 6.11 -19.27
CA THR A 117 4.88 4.69 -18.93
C THR A 117 4.42 4.55 -17.47
N PRO A 118 3.65 3.49 -17.15
CA PRO A 118 3.30 3.17 -15.77
C PRO A 118 4.50 3.08 -14.84
N ARG A 119 5.67 2.62 -15.33
CA ARG A 119 6.91 2.56 -14.53
C ARG A 119 7.50 3.93 -14.17
N GLU A 120 7.28 4.93 -15.02
CA GLU A 120 7.73 6.31 -14.78
C GLU A 120 6.79 7.02 -13.80
N LEU A 121 5.48 6.79 -13.91
CA LEU A 121 4.47 7.36 -13.02
C LEU A 121 4.52 6.70 -11.63
N PHE A 122 4.69 5.39 -11.62
CA PHE A 122 4.72 4.53 -10.46
C PHE A 122 6.09 3.86 -10.40
N THR A 123 7.01 4.43 -9.60
CA THR A 123 8.31 3.79 -9.28
C THR A 123 8.08 2.35 -8.78
N GLU A 124 9.12 1.51 -8.69
CA GLU A 124 9.11 0.04 -8.42
C GLU A 124 8.11 -0.52 -7.38
N ARG A 125 7.50 0.31 -6.52
CA ARG A 125 6.64 -0.11 -5.42
C ARG A 125 5.14 0.01 -5.64
N LEU A 126 4.66 0.72 -6.67
CA LEU A 126 3.22 0.91 -6.94
C LEU A 126 2.66 -0.03 -8.04
N GLN A 127 3.40 -1.08 -8.42
CA GLN A 127 2.99 -1.95 -9.53
C GLN A 127 1.73 -2.78 -9.20
N PRO A 128 0.74 -2.84 -10.10
CA PRO A 128 -0.44 -3.68 -9.93
C PRO A 128 -0.05 -5.15 -9.79
N ARG A 129 -0.49 -5.85 -8.74
CA ARG A 129 0.00 -7.21 -8.41
C ARG A 129 -0.27 -8.22 -9.53
N ARG A 130 -1.42 -8.13 -10.21
CA ARG A 130 -1.75 -9.01 -11.37
C ARG A 130 -0.81 -8.83 -12.56
N ALA A 131 -0.26 -7.63 -12.73
CA ALA A 131 0.77 -7.36 -13.72
C ALA A 131 2.08 -8.08 -13.35
N ILE A 132 2.39 -8.13 -12.06
CA ILE A 132 3.62 -8.72 -11.53
C ILE A 132 3.65 -10.27 -11.61
N VAL A 133 2.49 -10.96 -11.58
CA VAL A 133 2.44 -12.43 -11.57
C VAL A 133 3.09 -13.06 -12.81
N LYS A 134 2.99 -12.44 -13.99
CA LYS A 134 3.66 -12.97 -15.20
C LYS A 134 5.19 -12.88 -15.15
N THR A 135 5.73 -11.98 -14.34
CA THR A 135 7.17 -11.70 -14.26
C THR A 135 7.93 -12.44 -13.15
N TYR A 136 7.24 -13.13 -12.22
CA TYR A 136 7.89 -13.84 -11.11
C TYR A 136 8.49 -15.23 -11.43
N HIS A 137 8.57 -15.62 -12.71
CA HIS A 137 9.50 -16.67 -13.12
C HIS A 137 10.93 -16.16 -13.36
N ARG A 138 11.18 -14.85 -13.28
CA ARG A 138 12.55 -14.36 -13.17
C ARG A 138 13.02 -14.50 -11.72
N ARG A 139 13.95 -15.45 -11.52
CA ARG A 139 14.75 -15.60 -10.31
C ARG A 139 15.09 -14.21 -9.75
N PRO A 140 14.86 -13.92 -8.46
CA PRO A 140 15.22 -12.63 -7.90
C PRO A 140 16.70 -12.38 -8.19
N SER A 141 16.99 -11.29 -8.91
CA SER A 141 18.37 -10.89 -9.18
C SER A 141 19.06 -10.65 -7.85
N LYS A 142 20.14 -11.40 -7.62
CA LYS A 142 20.95 -11.50 -6.39
C LYS A 142 21.59 -10.18 -5.90
N ARG A 143 21.19 -9.00 -6.37
CA ARG A 143 22.03 -7.77 -6.36
C ARG A 143 21.56 -6.57 -5.52
N LEU A 144 20.57 -6.70 -4.63
CA LEU A 144 20.19 -5.56 -3.76
C LEU A 144 20.04 -5.89 -2.26
N ILE A 145 20.39 -7.10 -1.82
CA ILE A 145 20.23 -7.51 -0.41
C ILE A 145 21.50 -7.20 0.43
N GLU A 146 22.64 -6.87 -0.19
CA GLU A 146 23.91 -6.85 0.55
C GLU A 146 24.10 -5.68 1.52
N ASN A 147 23.29 -4.61 1.46
CA ASN A 147 23.52 -3.41 2.29
C ASN A 147 22.38 -3.01 3.22
N ALA A 148 21.23 -3.68 3.19
CA ALA A 148 20.11 -3.37 4.08
C ALA A 148 20.27 -4.14 5.40
N LYS A 149 20.86 -3.49 6.41
CA LYS A 149 20.90 -4.01 7.79
C LYS A 149 19.59 -3.68 8.49
N LEU A 150 18.92 -4.69 9.01
CA LEU A 150 17.74 -4.51 9.87
C LEU A 150 18.23 -4.25 11.30
N SER A 151 17.73 -3.18 11.92
CA SER A 151 17.95 -2.87 13.33
C SER A 151 16.63 -2.94 14.09
N LEU A 152 16.60 -3.67 15.20
CA LEU A 152 15.45 -3.72 16.10
C LEU A 152 15.30 -2.36 16.81
N THR A 153 14.15 -1.70 16.63
CA THR A 153 13.86 -0.39 17.23
C THR A 153 12.86 -0.45 18.36
N TRP A 154 11.87 -1.34 18.27
CA TRP A 154 10.80 -1.48 19.26
C TRP A 154 10.23 -2.88 19.29
N ILE A 155 9.90 -3.38 20.48
CA ILE A 155 9.10 -4.58 20.68
C ILE A 155 7.78 -4.16 21.33
N HIS A 156 6.68 -4.56 20.69
CA HIS A 156 5.33 -4.35 21.20
C HIS A 156 4.84 -5.60 21.95
N GLY A 157 4.09 -5.36 23.02
CA GLY A 157 3.51 -6.41 23.85
C GLY A 157 4.41 -6.87 25.00
N TYR A 158 3.82 -7.63 25.91
CA TYR A 158 4.46 -8.30 27.04
C TYR A 158 3.91 -9.73 27.08
N ASN A 159 4.78 -10.72 27.31
CA ASN A 159 4.33 -12.10 27.40
C ASN A 159 3.77 -12.37 28.81
N GLY A 160 2.43 -12.31 28.94
CA GLY A 160 1.71 -12.53 30.20
C GLY A 160 1.41 -14.00 30.51
N ASP A 161 2.32 -14.91 30.22
CA ASP A 161 2.17 -16.32 30.61
C ASP A 161 2.13 -16.45 32.14
N ASN A 162 1.48 -17.50 32.67
CA ASN A 162 1.00 -17.62 34.06
C ASN A 162 2.07 -17.40 35.17
N ASP A 163 3.37 -17.49 34.84
CA ASP A 163 4.50 -17.19 35.71
C ASP A 163 4.98 -15.73 35.57
N LEU A 164 4.07 -14.78 35.81
CA LEU A 164 4.30 -13.32 35.73
C LEU A 164 5.42 -12.79 36.62
N THR A 165 5.82 -13.54 37.65
CA THR A 165 6.71 -13.09 38.73
C THR A 165 8.20 -13.19 38.41
N LYS A 166 8.59 -13.80 37.28
CA LYS A 166 10.02 -14.09 36.97
C LYS A 166 10.56 -13.43 35.70
N LYS A 167 9.77 -12.56 35.04
CA LYS A 167 10.12 -12.01 33.71
C LYS A 167 9.95 -10.49 33.62
N LEU A 168 9.67 -9.82 34.74
CA LEU A 168 9.49 -8.38 34.84
C LEU A 168 10.17 -7.89 36.11
N TYR A 169 11.08 -6.92 35.98
CA TYR A 169 11.80 -6.32 37.09
C TYR A 169 11.75 -4.79 36.96
N THR A 170 11.47 -4.11 38.07
CA THR A 170 11.54 -2.65 38.16
C THR A 170 12.89 -2.25 38.75
N LEU A 171 13.66 -1.45 38.01
CA LEU A 171 14.94 -0.93 38.46
C LEU A 171 14.75 0.43 39.16
N PRO A 172 15.69 0.83 40.04
CA PRO A 172 15.60 2.07 40.82
C PRO A 172 15.47 3.37 40.00
N GLU A 173 15.85 3.38 38.72
CA GLU A 173 15.82 4.58 37.86
C GLU A 173 14.51 4.77 37.07
N ASN A 174 13.43 4.08 37.45
CA ASN A 174 12.16 4.03 36.68
C ASN A 174 12.32 3.35 35.32
N GLU A 175 13.27 2.43 35.25
CA GLU A 175 13.47 1.50 34.14
C GLU A 175 12.75 0.18 34.43
N ILE A 176 12.27 -0.45 33.37
CA ILE A 176 11.57 -1.71 33.43
C ILE A 176 12.35 -2.72 32.59
N LEU A 177 12.83 -3.77 33.23
CA LEU A 177 13.45 -4.90 32.56
C LEU A 177 12.40 -5.98 32.35
N TYR A 178 12.19 -6.40 31.11
CA TYR A 178 11.32 -7.53 30.82
C TYR A 178 11.83 -8.38 29.67
N VAL A 179 11.40 -9.63 29.66
CA VAL A 179 11.92 -10.65 28.75
C VAL A 179 10.81 -11.16 27.83
N ILE A 180 11.08 -11.18 26.53
CA ILE A 180 10.18 -11.76 25.51
C ILE A 180 10.98 -12.71 24.63
N GLY A 181 10.61 -13.99 24.64
CA GLY A 181 11.31 -15.02 23.88
C GLY A 181 12.78 -15.11 24.32
N SER A 182 13.69 -14.79 23.40
CA SER A 182 15.14 -14.74 23.65
C SER A 182 15.71 -13.32 23.83
N ILE A 183 14.85 -12.30 23.91
CA ILE A 183 15.26 -10.90 23.96
C ILE A 183 14.97 -10.33 25.34
N CYS A 184 15.99 -9.72 25.94
CA CYS A 184 15.85 -8.94 27.14
C CYS A 184 15.70 -7.46 26.78
N ILE A 185 14.69 -6.80 27.34
CA ILE A 185 14.28 -5.43 27.00
C ILE A 185 14.40 -4.58 28.24
N LEU A 186 15.24 -3.54 28.18
CA LEU A 186 15.29 -2.49 29.18
C LEU A 186 14.52 -1.29 28.64
N TYR A 187 13.41 -0.98 29.28
CA TYR A 187 12.54 0.13 28.92
C TYR A 187 12.72 1.29 29.89
N GLU A 188 13.15 2.43 29.36
CA GLU A 188 13.32 3.67 30.10
C GLU A 188 12.08 4.55 29.90
N SER A 189 11.25 4.64 30.94
CA SER A 189 9.95 5.33 30.89
C SER A 189 10.07 6.84 30.63
N LYS A 190 11.15 7.49 31.11
CA LYS A 190 11.39 8.93 30.96
C LYS A 190 11.74 9.31 29.53
N LEU A 191 12.64 8.54 28.90
CA LEU A 191 13.09 8.78 27.53
C LEU A 191 12.19 8.10 26.48
N LYS A 192 11.27 7.23 26.90
CA LYS A 192 10.44 6.38 26.02
C LYS A 192 11.31 5.60 25.04
N GLN A 193 12.38 5.01 25.53
CA GLN A 193 13.35 4.24 24.75
C GLN A 193 13.42 2.80 25.22
N GLN A 194 13.68 1.89 24.28
CA GLN A 194 13.95 0.47 24.56
C GLN A 194 15.39 0.15 24.15
N ARG A 195 16.11 -0.51 25.06
CA ARG A 195 17.42 -1.10 24.78
C ARG A 195 17.26 -2.62 24.73
N PHE A 196 17.79 -3.25 23.69
CA PHE A 196 17.64 -4.67 23.44
C PHE A 196 18.96 -5.40 23.71
N TYR A 197 18.87 -6.49 24.46
CA TYR A 197 19.97 -7.43 24.61
C TYR A 197 19.59 -8.76 23.94
N THR A 198 20.22 -9.02 22.80
CA THR A 198 19.91 -10.13 21.88
C THR A 198 20.98 -11.23 21.87
N LYS A 199 21.83 -11.29 22.90
CA LYS A 199 22.94 -12.28 22.95
C LYS A 199 22.46 -13.72 23.11
N HIS A 200 21.20 -13.94 23.49
CA HIS A 200 20.64 -15.27 23.73
C HIS A 200 20.04 -15.84 22.44
N ASN A 201 20.45 -17.06 22.08
CA ASN A 201 19.92 -17.77 20.91
C ASN A 201 18.64 -18.57 21.22
N ASN A 202 18.38 -18.89 22.49
CA ASN A 202 17.23 -19.66 22.95
C ASN A 202 16.32 -18.81 23.85
N SER A 203 15.08 -19.25 24.07
CA SER A 203 14.16 -18.57 24.98
C SER A 203 14.75 -18.48 26.39
N ILE A 204 14.71 -17.27 26.96
CA ILE A 204 15.22 -16.99 28.31
C ILE A 204 14.19 -17.54 29.30
N THR A 205 14.52 -18.66 29.95
CA THR A 205 13.58 -19.38 30.83
C THR A 205 14.02 -19.57 32.28
N ARG A 206 15.24 -19.21 32.69
CA ARG A 206 15.60 -19.07 34.11
C ARG A 206 16.94 -18.36 34.28
#